data_AF-A0A970A435-F1
#
_entry.id   AF-A0A970A435-F1
#
_cell.length_a   1.000
_cell.length_b   1.000
_cell.length_c   1.000
_cell.angle_alpha   90.00
_cell.angle_beta   90.00
_cell.angle_gamma   90.00
#
_symmetry.space_group_name_H-M   'P 1'
#
loop_
_entity.id
_entity.type
_entity.pdbx_description
1 polymer ?
#
loop_
_entity_poly.entity_id
_entity_poly.type
_entity_poly.pdbx_seq_one_letter_code
_entity_poly.pdbx_strand_id
1 'polypeptide(L)'
;MIKVNQDNYAYATGRIRARELKLLDKSKFDRMLEAPNAKEAYKVLAEVEYGMGTDSTKSVFAFETLLADEMKKTYTLLSEIAPDIEVVEAFKKRYDFFNVKVLLKAELSNQEVPPILIDTGVYDTSEIVRIIRERDYEELSPIMHEAVLEVYDVFSRTRDPQAIDLILDKALYQEFYKDLKSINNSFVNELADIIVDTTNIKMFIRARTLKKPLSFINKILLDGGKVDKNLYFNNS
;
A
#
# COMPACT_ATOMS: atom_id res chain seq x y z
N MET A 1 -19.32 -26.12 7.01
CA MET A 1 -18.30 -26.00 8.07
C MET A 1 -16.95 -26.04 7.38
N ILE A 2 -16.32 -24.88 7.19
CA ILE A 2 -15.10 -24.72 6.40
C ILE A 2 -13.97 -25.41 7.18
N LYS A 3 -13.36 -26.43 6.57
CA LYS A 3 -12.15 -27.06 7.09
C LYS A 3 -10.99 -26.11 6.75
N VAL A 4 -10.91 -25.00 7.47
CA VAL A 4 -9.70 -24.17 7.52
C VAL A 4 -8.56 -25.13 7.79
N ASN A 5 -7.49 -25.09 7.00
CA ASN A 5 -6.34 -25.96 7.22
C ASN A 5 -5.63 -25.51 8.51
N GLN A 6 -6.20 -25.94 9.65
CA GLN A 6 -5.87 -25.44 10.99
C GLN A 6 -4.39 -25.62 11.29
N ASP A 7 -3.78 -26.68 10.77
CA ASP A 7 -2.36 -26.99 10.95
C ASP A 7 -1.47 -25.97 10.23
N ASN A 8 -1.84 -25.57 9.00
CA ASN A 8 -1.11 -24.54 8.25
C ASN A 8 -1.22 -23.16 8.93
N TYR A 9 -2.41 -22.77 9.39
CA TYR A 9 -2.58 -21.51 10.13
C TYR A 9 -1.89 -21.52 11.49
N ALA A 10 -1.87 -22.65 12.20
CA ALA A 10 -1.15 -22.78 13.46
C ALA A 10 0.36 -22.59 13.27
N TYR A 11 0.93 -23.20 12.22
CA TYR A 11 2.33 -23.01 11.85
C TYR A 11 2.64 -21.56 11.48
N ALA A 12 1.85 -20.95 10.59
CA ALA A 12 2.01 -19.56 10.18
C ALA A 12 1.91 -18.62 11.40
N THR A 13 0.94 -18.84 12.27
CA THR A 13 0.75 -18.07 13.51
C THR A 13 1.97 -18.19 14.41
N GLY A 14 2.48 -19.40 14.67
CA GLY A 14 3.67 -19.61 15.48
C GLY A 14 4.91 -18.88 14.94
N ARG A 15 5.11 -18.92 13.61
CA ARG A 15 6.18 -18.19 12.92
C ARG A 15 6.04 -16.68 13.05
N ILE A 16 4.83 -16.14 12.91
CA ILE A 16 4.58 -14.70 13.08
C ILE A 16 4.76 -14.26 14.53
N ARG A 17 4.24 -15.01 15.51
CA ARG A 17 4.42 -14.71 16.95
C ARG A 17 5.89 -14.64 17.35
N ALA A 18 6.72 -15.54 16.83
CA ALA A 18 8.16 -15.51 17.07
C ALA A 18 8.83 -14.24 16.50
N ARG A 19 8.31 -13.69 15.39
CA ARG A 19 8.80 -12.45 14.77
C ARG A 19 8.28 -11.19 15.47
N GLU A 20 7.06 -11.22 16.02
CA GLU A 20 6.49 -10.10 16.79
C GLU A 20 7.36 -9.69 17.99
N LEU A 21 8.11 -10.63 18.57
CA LEU A 21 9.08 -10.35 19.65
C LEU A 21 10.20 -9.38 19.22
N LYS A 22 10.43 -9.22 17.91
CA LYS A 22 11.42 -8.32 17.32
C LYS A 22 10.84 -6.96 16.93
N LEU A 23 9.54 -6.72 17.14
CA LEU A 23 8.96 -5.42 16.86
C LEU A 23 9.49 -4.35 17.83
N LEU A 24 9.49 -3.11 17.36
CA LEU A 24 9.78 -1.96 18.19
C LEU A 24 8.68 -1.81 19.24
N ASP A 25 9.07 -1.92 20.51
CA ASP A 25 8.19 -1.60 21.62
C ASP A 25 8.27 -0.11 21.96
N LYS A 26 7.40 0.32 22.88
CA LYS A 26 7.32 1.71 23.32
C LYS A 26 8.66 2.24 23.84
N SER A 27 9.40 1.44 24.62
CA SER A 27 10.68 1.87 25.18
C SER A 27 11.72 2.12 24.10
N LYS A 28 11.75 1.29 23.06
CA LYS A 28 12.64 1.49 21.90
C LYS A 28 12.25 2.75 21.12
N PHE A 29 10.96 3.01 20.91
CA PHE A 29 10.50 4.25 20.29
C PHE A 29 10.90 5.50 21.11
N ASP A 30 10.70 5.47 22.42
CA ASP A 30 11.06 6.59 23.30
C ASP A 30 12.58 6.87 23.24
N ARG A 31 13.41 5.82 23.26
CA ARG A 31 14.87 5.94 23.07
C ARG A 31 15.25 6.53 21.71
N MET A 32 14.52 6.19 20.65
CA MET A 32 14.76 6.78 19.32
C MET A 32 14.38 8.27 19.27
N LEU A 33 13.32 8.68 19.97
CA LEU A 33 12.89 10.09 20.07
C LEU A 33 13.87 10.93 20.88
N GLU A 34 14.46 10.36 21.93
CA GLU A 34 15.46 11.01 22.78
C GLU A 34 16.87 11.01 22.15
N ALA A 35 17.06 10.30 21.05
CA ALA A 35 18.36 10.19 20.40
C ALA A 35 18.85 11.56 19.90
N PRO A 36 20.11 11.94 20.14
CA PRO A 36 20.63 13.26 19.79
C PRO A 36 20.74 13.49 18.28
N ASN A 37 20.73 12.42 17.48
CA ASN A 37 20.79 12.47 16.02
C ASN A 37 20.30 11.15 15.40
N ALA A 38 20.06 11.17 14.08
CA ALA A 38 19.57 10.01 13.32
C ALA A 38 20.48 8.77 13.42
N LYS A 39 21.80 8.95 13.58
CA LYS A 39 22.75 7.84 13.71
C LYS A 39 22.57 7.08 15.03
N GLU A 40 22.28 7.80 16.12
CA GLU A 40 22.01 7.16 17.42
C GLU A 40 20.62 6.51 17.44
N ALA A 41 19.61 7.12 16.80
CA ALA A 41 18.30 6.48 16.61
C ALA A 41 18.41 5.19 15.79
N TYR A 42 19.28 5.17 14.79
CA TYR A 42 19.54 3.99 13.95
C TYR A 42 20.11 2.80 14.74
N LYS A 43 20.94 3.04 15.76
CA LYS A 43 21.46 1.94 16.59
C LYS A 43 20.35 1.17 17.30
N VAL A 44 19.26 1.85 17.68
CA VAL A 44 18.09 1.20 18.28
C VAL A 44 17.39 0.26 17.29
N LEU A 45 17.40 0.58 15.99
CA LEU A 45 16.92 -0.34 14.96
C LEU A 45 17.84 -1.56 14.81
N ALA A 46 19.15 -1.35 14.80
CA ALA A 46 20.10 -2.46 14.73
C ALA A 46 19.95 -3.45 15.90
N GLU A 47 19.58 -2.96 17.10
CA GLU A 47 19.28 -3.80 18.27
C GLU A 47 18.08 -4.73 18.07
N VAL A 48 17.09 -4.35 17.25
CA VAL A 48 15.95 -5.21 16.87
C VAL A 48 16.18 -5.99 15.58
N GLU A 49 17.45 -6.15 15.20
CA GLU A 49 17.92 -6.86 14.00
C GLU A 49 17.48 -6.23 12.66
N TYR A 50 16.93 -5.02 12.68
CA TYR A 50 16.67 -4.26 11.47
C TYR A 50 18.02 -3.89 10.81
N GLY A 51 18.22 -4.28 9.55
CA GLY A 51 19.44 -3.95 8.80
C GLY A 51 20.65 -4.84 9.07
N MET A 52 20.47 -6.03 9.66
CA MET A 52 21.52 -7.06 9.67
C MET A 52 21.86 -7.45 8.22
N GLY A 53 23.00 -6.99 7.70
CA GLY A 53 23.53 -7.36 6.37
C GLY A 53 23.80 -6.20 5.40
N THR A 54 23.44 -4.97 5.74
CA THR A 54 23.81 -3.79 4.94
C THR A 54 24.87 -2.97 5.66
N ASP A 55 25.93 -2.59 4.93
CA ASP A 55 27.04 -1.78 5.44
C ASP A 55 26.59 -0.30 5.49
N SER A 56 25.58 -0.02 6.32
CA SER A 56 24.71 1.16 6.25
C SER A 56 25.26 2.39 6.98
N THR A 57 26.58 2.46 7.18
CA THR A 57 27.22 3.49 8.00
C THR A 57 27.37 4.87 7.35
N LYS A 58 26.78 5.16 6.18
CA LYS A 58 27.19 6.34 5.38
C LYS A 58 26.13 7.36 4.92
N SER A 59 24.82 7.15 5.07
CA SER A 59 23.84 8.17 4.59
C SER A 59 22.44 8.07 5.22
N VAL A 60 21.69 9.18 5.24
CA VAL A 60 20.26 9.24 5.59
C VAL A 60 19.42 8.32 4.68
N PHE A 61 19.82 8.17 3.42
CA PHE A 61 19.19 7.24 2.47
C PHE A 61 19.34 5.76 2.86
N ALA A 62 20.33 5.42 3.71
CA ALA A 62 20.48 4.05 4.20
C ALA A 62 19.29 3.59 5.07
N PHE A 63 18.56 4.53 5.67
CA PHE A 63 17.36 4.24 6.45
C PHE A 63 16.19 3.77 5.57
N GLU A 64 15.96 4.45 4.45
CA GLU A 64 14.89 4.08 3.51
C GLU A 64 15.17 2.73 2.87
N THR A 65 16.41 2.49 2.42
CA THR A 65 16.84 1.20 1.88
C THR A 65 16.67 0.09 2.91
N LEU A 66 17.09 0.31 4.16
CA LEU A 66 16.90 -0.66 5.23
C LEU A 66 15.42 -1.01 5.43
N LEU A 67 14.55 -0.01 5.53
CA LEU A 67 13.13 -0.26 5.75
C LEU A 67 12.49 -0.98 4.57
N ALA A 68 12.90 -0.66 3.35
CA ALA A 68 12.48 -1.37 2.14
C ALA A 68 12.94 -2.84 2.17
N ASP A 69 14.20 -3.10 2.54
CA ASP A 69 14.74 -4.47 2.65
C ASP A 69 14.01 -5.29 3.72
N GLU A 70 13.76 -4.72 4.90
CA GLU A 70 13.00 -5.40 5.95
C GLU A 70 11.54 -5.64 5.56
N MET A 71 10.93 -4.71 4.82
CA MET A 71 9.60 -4.91 4.25
C MET A 71 9.60 -6.06 3.23
N LYS A 72 10.59 -6.10 2.33
CA LYS A 72 10.76 -7.18 1.35
C LYS A 72 10.95 -8.53 2.01
N LYS A 73 11.79 -8.62 3.05
CA LYS A 73 11.95 -9.84 3.88
C LYS A 73 10.64 -10.27 4.52
N THR A 74 9.84 -9.32 5.01
CA THR A 74 8.54 -9.59 5.64
C THR A 74 7.55 -10.17 4.63
N TYR A 75 7.39 -9.57 3.46
CA TYR A 75 6.48 -10.12 2.44
C TYR A 75 6.97 -11.43 1.84
N THR A 76 8.28 -11.63 1.72
CA THR A 76 8.85 -12.93 1.33
C THR A 76 8.45 -14.01 2.33
N LEU A 77 8.65 -13.76 3.62
CA LEU A 77 8.23 -14.67 4.69
C LEU A 77 6.72 -14.92 4.66
N LEU A 78 5.90 -13.88 4.52
CA LEU A 78 4.45 -14.03 4.45
C LEU A 78 4.05 -14.89 3.25
N SER A 79 4.68 -14.71 2.11
CA SER A 79 4.42 -15.51 0.91
C SER A 79 4.81 -16.99 1.09
N GLU A 80 5.84 -17.27 1.88
CA GLU A 80 6.27 -18.65 2.20
C GLU A 80 5.34 -19.38 3.18
N ILE A 81 4.71 -18.66 4.12
CA ILE A 81 3.98 -19.27 5.23
C ILE A 81 2.46 -19.08 5.19
N ALA A 82 1.96 -18.14 4.38
CA ALA A 82 0.53 -17.84 4.32
C ALA A 82 -0.25 -19.03 3.75
N PRO A 83 -1.31 -19.49 4.45
CA PRO A 83 -2.18 -20.54 3.92
C PRO A 83 -3.01 -20.06 2.72
N ASP A 84 -3.42 -18.79 2.73
CA ASP A 84 -4.10 -18.11 1.64
C ASP A 84 -3.17 -17.00 1.12
N ILE A 85 -2.47 -17.27 0.02
CA ILE A 85 -1.48 -16.35 -0.56
C ILE A 85 -2.15 -15.09 -1.13
N GLU A 86 -3.41 -15.22 -1.56
CA GLU A 86 -4.23 -14.17 -2.15
C GLU A 86 -4.43 -13.00 -1.17
N VAL A 87 -4.46 -13.28 0.14
CA VAL A 87 -4.49 -12.23 1.17
C VAL A 87 -3.20 -11.41 1.09
N VAL A 88 -2.04 -12.07 1.04
CA VAL A 88 -0.73 -11.40 0.99
C VAL A 88 -0.60 -10.59 -0.29
N GLU A 89 -0.97 -11.16 -1.44
CA GLU A 89 -0.94 -10.50 -2.74
C GLU A 89 -1.80 -9.24 -2.78
N ALA A 90 -3.00 -9.27 -2.19
CA ALA A 90 -3.86 -8.09 -2.08
C ALA A 90 -3.14 -6.93 -1.36
N PHE A 91 -2.38 -7.21 -0.29
CA PHE A 91 -1.56 -6.19 0.38
C PHE A 91 -0.34 -5.76 -0.43
N LYS A 92 0.29 -6.66 -1.20
CA LYS A 92 1.43 -6.32 -2.07
C LYS A 92 1.05 -5.34 -3.18
N LYS A 93 -0.14 -5.46 -3.76
CA LYS A 93 -0.62 -4.60 -4.87
C LYS A 93 -0.53 -3.10 -4.59
N ARG A 94 -0.55 -2.68 -3.32
CA ARG A 94 -0.35 -1.27 -2.95
C ARG A 94 0.99 -0.70 -3.41
N TYR A 95 2.02 -1.54 -3.47
CA TYR A 95 3.34 -1.13 -3.95
C TYR A 95 3.37 -1.05 -5.48
N ASP A 96 2.60 -1.91 -6.16
CA ASP A 96 2.43 -1.82 -7.62
C ASP A 96 1.72 -0.53 -8.01
N PHE A 97 0.59 -0.20 -7.36
CA PHE A 97 -0.10 1.09 -7.56
C PHE A 97 0.80 2.28 -7.23
N PHE A 98 1.63 2.17 -6.19
CA PHE A 98 2.61 3.21 -5.87
C PHE A 98 3.64 3.37 -7.01
N ASN A 99 4.20 2.27 -7.52
CA ASN A 99 5.17 2.30 -8.62
C ASN A 99 4.55 2.88 -9.90
N VAL A 100 3.36 2.43 -10.29
CA VAL A 100 2.61 2.97 -11.43
C VAL A 100 2.37 4.47 -11.25
N LYS A 101 1.96 4.90 -10.07
CA LYS A 101 1.75 6.31 -9.75
C LYS A 101 3.04 7.14 -9.92
N VAL A 102 4.17 6.64 -9.43
CA VAL A 102 5.46 7.31 -9.57
C VAL A 102 5.84 7.44 -11.05
N LEU A 103 5.69 6.36 -11.82
CA LEU A 103 6.02 6.33 -13.24
C LEU A 103 5.14 7.28 -14.06
N LEU A 104 3.82 7.26 -13.85
CA LEU A 104 2.90 8.16 -14.55
C LEU A 104 3.15 9.62 -14.20
N LYS A 105 3.45 9.94 -12.93
CA LYS A 105 3.81 11.33 -12.54
C LYS A 105 5.08 11.80 -13.22
N ALA A 106 6.11 10.96 -13.29
CA ALA A 106 7.36 11.28 -13.98
C ALA A 106 7.13 11.49 -15.48
N GLU A 107 6.42 10.57 -16.16
CA GLU A 107 6.09 10.67 -17.59
C GLU A 107 5.28 11.94 -17.89
N LEU A 108 4.17 12.15 -17.17
CA LEU A 108 3.23 13.24 -17.44
C LEU A 108 3.77 14.63 -17.06
N SER A 109 4.74 14.68 -16.15
CA SER A 109 5.45 15.91 -15.77
C SER A 109 6.74 16.12 -16.57
N ASN A 110 7.08 15.21 -17.48
CA ASN A 110 8.33 15.19 -18.25
C ASN A 110 9.58 15.30 -17.35
N GLN A 111 9.59 14.52 -16.26
CA GLN A 111 10.66 14.42 -15.28
C GLN A 111 11.27 13.02 -15.29
N GLU A 112 12.49 12.91 -14.77
CA GLU A 112 13.11 11.61 -14.53
C GLU A 112 12.37 10.86 -13.42
N VAL A 113 12.32 9.53 -13.54
CA VAL A 113 11.71 8.66 -12.52
C VAL A 113 12.59 8.72 -11.26
N PRO A 114 12.05 9.15 -10.11
CA PRO A 114 12.82 9.17 -8.88
C PRO A 114 13.19 7.74 -8.45
N PRO A 115 14.35 7.53 -7.80
CA PRO A 115 14.82 6.22 -7.36
C PRO A 115 14.10 5.75 -6.07
N ILE A 116 12.78 5.74 -6.10
CA ILE A 116 11.91 5.45 -4.96
C ILE A 116 10.95 4.28 -5.21
N LEU A 117 11.09 3.60 -6.35
CA LEU A 117 10.25 2.44 -6.68
C LEU A 117 10.49 1.32 -5.65
N ILE A 118 9.42 0.58 -5.35
CA ILE A 118 9.38 -0.42 -4.28
C ILE A 118 9.25 -1.81 -4.87
N ASP A 119 10.24 -2.65 -4.59
CA ASP A 119 10.34 -4.02 -5.11
C ASP A 119 9.70 -5.04 -4.14
N THR A 120 8.46 -4.75 -3.74
CA THR A 120 7.66 -5.58 -2.82
C THR A 120 6.23 -5.80 -3.35
N GLY A 121 5.98 -5.36 -4.58
CA GLY A 121 4.75 -5.59 -5.32
C GLY A 121 4.56 -7.02 -5.78
N VAL A 122 3.42 -7.30 -6.39
CA VAL A 122 3.14 -8.56 -7.09
C VAL A 122 4.03 -8.65 -8.33
N TYR A 123 4.21 -7.53 -9.02
CA TYR A 123 5.06 -7.42 -10.19
C TYR A 123 6.49 -7.05 -9.79
N ASP A 124 7.46 -7.49 -10.58
CA ASP A 124 8.82 -7.01 -10.43
C ASP A 124 8.91 -5.53 -10.84
N THR A 125 9.81 -4.78 -10.20
CA THR A 125 9.96 -3.35 -10.51
C THR A 125 10.30 -3.10 -11.99
N SER A 126 11.13 -3.95 -12.59
CA SER A 126 11.49 -3.86 -14.01
C SER A 126 10.31 -4.16 -14.95
N GLU A 127 9.42 -5.05 -14.54
CA GLU A 127 8.21 -5.41 -15.29
C GLU A 127 7.23 -4.24 -15.32
N ILE A 128 6.92 -3.64 -14.17
CA ILE A 128 6.05 -2.45 -14.10
C ILE A 128 6.61 -1.28 -14.91
N VAL A 129 7.93 -1.05 -14.87
CA VAL A 129 8.57 -0.02 -15.69
C VAL A 129 8.36 -0.30 -17.18
N ARG A 130 8.53 -1.55 -17.61
CA ARG A 130 8.33 -1.96 -19.00
C ARG A 130 6.88 -1.76 -19.43
N ILE A 131 5.93 -2.28 -18.66
CA ILE A 131 4.49 -2.18 -18.94
C ILE A 131 4.07 -0.73 -19.13
N ILE A 132 4.49 0.18 -18.24
CA ILE A 132 4.11 1.59 -18.34
C ILE A 132 4.75 2.27 -19.56
N ARG A 133 6.04 1.99 -19.82
CA ARG A 133 6.80 2.61 -20.91
C ARG A 133 6.34 2.13 -22.29
N GLU A 134 6.07 0.84 -22.43
CA GLU A 134 5.67 0.20 -23.71
C GLU A 134 4.16 0.31 -23.95
N ARG A 135 3.39 0.76 -22.95
CA ARG A 135 1.93 0.89 -22.96
C ARG A 135 1.21 -0.47 -23.06
N ASP A 136 1.83 -1.53 -22.55
CA ASP A 136 1.28 -2.89 -22.50
C ASP A 136 0.32 -3.05 -21.32
N TYR A 137 -0.64 -2.14 -21.17
CA TYR A 137 -1.52 -2.08 -19.99
C TYR A 137 -2.42 -3.32 -19.83
N GLU A 138 -2.55 -4.15 -20.87
CA GLU A 138 -3.24 -5.45 -20.83
C GLU A 138 -2.60 -6.44 -19.84
N GLU A 139 -1.33 -6.24 -19.48
CA GLU A 139 -0.65 -7.06 -18.47
C GLU A 139 -0.97 -6.64 -17.03
N LEU A 140 -1.56 -5.46 -16.84
CA LEU A 140 -2.01 -5.00 -15.54
C LEU A 140 -3.33 -5.67 -15.14
N SER A 141 -3.68 -5.58 -13.86
CA SER A 141 -5.04 -5.94 -13.43
C SER A 141 -6.07 -5.09 -14.18
N PRO A 142 -7.29 -5.60 -14.44
CA PRO A 142 -8.31 -4.82 -15.15
C PRO A 142 -8.61 -3.47 -14.50
N ILE A 143 -8.61 -3.41 -13.17
CA ILE A 143 -8.87 -2.16 -12.42
C ILE A 143 -7.69 -1.19 -12.58
N MET A 144 -6.46 -1.69 -12.49
CA MET A 144 -5.26 -0.84 -12.66
C MET A 144 -5.14 -0.35 -14.10
N HIS A 145 -5.39 -1.20 -15.09
CA HIS A 145 -5.47 -0.81 -16.51
C HIS A 145 -6.44 0.35 -16.70
N GLU A 146 -7.71 0.17 -16.32
CA GLU A 146 -8.74 1.20 -16.48
C GLU A 146 -8.34 2.52 -15.81
N ALA A 147 -7.74 2.43 -14.62
CA ALA A 147 -7.25 3.60 -13.89
C ALA A 147 -6.11 4.32 -14.62
N VAL A 148 -5.16 3.60 -15.23
CA VAL A 148 -4.09 4.18 -16.03
C VAL A 148 -4.67 4.94 -17.24
N LEU A 149 -5.65 4.36 -17.94
CA LEU A 149 -6.33 5.04 -19.05
C LEU A 149 -7.08 6.30 -18.61
N GLU A 150 -7.82 6.21 -17.49
CA GLU A 150 -8.52 7.35 -16.91
C GLU A 150 -7.54 8.48 -16.54
N VAL A 151 -6.37 8.13 -16.00
CA VAL A 151 -5.32 9.11 -15.69
C VAL A 151 -4.89 9.88 -16.95
N TYR A 152 -4.59 9.19 -18.05
CA TYR A 152 -4.20 9.87 -19.30
C TYR A 152 -5.30 10.78 -19.84
N ASP A 153 -6.55 10.31 -19.86
CA ASP A 153 -7.68 11.08 -20.35
C ASP A 153 -7.95 12.32 -19.48
N VAL A 154 -7.98 12.19 -18.15
CA VAL A 154 -8.23 13.31 -17.25
C VAL A 154 -7.06 14.29 -17.25
N PHE A 155 -5.82 13.80 -17.21
CA PHE A 155 -4.63 14.66 -17.21
C PHE A 155 -4.48 15.43 -18.53
N SER A 156 -4.80 14.81 -19.68
CA SER A 156 -4.76 15.49 -20.98
C SER A 156 -5.67 16.73 -21.03
N ARG A 157 -6.82 16.66 -20.34
CA ARG A 157 -7.84 17.72 -20.29
C ARG A 157 -7.58 18.77 -19.22
N THR A 158 -7.02 18.37 -18.08
CA THR A 158 -6.93 19.24 -16.89
C THR A 158 -5.51 19.70 -16.56
N ARG A 159 -4.49 18.91 -16.93
CA ARG A 159 -3.10 19.06 -16.49
C ARG A 159 -2.94 19.12 -14.97
N ASP A 160 -3.88 18.55 -14.21
CA ASP A 160 -3.84 18.54 -12.75
C ASP A 160 -3.15 17.27 -12.22
N PRO A 161 -1.95 17.37 -11.62
CA PRO A 161 -1.26 16.21 -11.04
C PRO A 161 -2.04 15.55 -9.90
N GLN A 162 -2.95 16.26 -9.22
CA GLN A 162 -3.77 15.70 -8.14
C GLN A 162 -4.76 14.66 -8.66
N ALA A 163 -5.12 14.71 -9.95
CA ALA A 163 -5.99 13.71 -10.57
C ALA A 163 -5.32 12.33 -10.60
N ILE A 164 -3.99 12.26 -10.79
CA ILE A 164 -3.23 11.01 -10.83
C ILE A 164 -3.35 10.28 -9.49
N ASP A 165 -3.11 11.00 -8.39
CA ASP A 165 -3.25 10.44 -7.04
C ASP A 165 -4.67 9.95 -6.79
N LEU A 166 -5.66 10.76 -7.15
CA LEU A 166 -7.05 10.48 -6.86
C LEU A 166 -7.56 9.22 -7.55
N ILE A 167 -7.26 9.09 -8.84
CA ILE A 167 -7.72 7.97 -9.67
C ILE A 167 -7.04 6.68 -9.22
N LEU A 168 -5.71 6.70 -9.07
CA LEU A 168 -4.96 5.50 -8.68
C LEU A 168 -5.21 5.08 -7.23
N ASP A 169 -5.38 6.02 -6.30
CA ASP A 169 -5.72 5.67 -4.91
C ASP A 169 -7.12 5.04 -4.84
N LYS A 170 -8.08 5.58 -5.59
CA LYS A 170 -9.42 5.00 -5.67
C LYS A 170 -9.37 3.58 -6.24
N ALA A 171 -8.67 3.42 -7.37
CA ALA A 171 -8.49 2.13 -8.03
C ALA A 171 -7.79 1.09 -7.12
N LEU A 172 -6.75 1.51 -6.39
CA LEU A 172 -6.06 0.67 -5.41
C LEU A 172 -7.05 0.10 -4.38
N TYR A 173 -7.86 0.94 -3.74
CA TYR A 173 -8.77 0.44 -2.72
C TYR A 173 -9.96 -0.34 -3.30
N GLN A 174 -10.38 -0.05 -4.54
CA GLN A 174 -11.37 -0.87 -5.25
C GLN A 174 -10.82 -2.27 -5.55
N GLU A 175 -9.59 -2.37 -6.05
CA GLU A 175 -8.93 -3.65 -6.30
C GLU A 175 -8.70 -4.40 -4.99
N PHE A 176 -8.17 -3.73 -3.98
CA PHE A 176 -7.96 -4.31 -2.65
C PHE A 176 -9.26 -4.86 -2.05
N TYR A 177 -10.37 -4.11 -2.15
CA TYR A 177 -11.68 -4.59 -1.68
C TYR A 177 -12.16 -5.80 -2.46
N LYS A 178 -12.06 -5.76 -3.79
CA LYS A 178 -12.46 -6.88 -4.67
C LYS A 178 -11.66 -8.15 -4.36
N ASP A 179 -10.33 -8.02 -4.23
CA ASP A 179 -9.45 -9.15 -3.94
C ASP A 179 -9.82 -9.79 -2.62
N LEU A 180 -9.90 -9.00 -1.53
CA LEU A 180 -10.25 -9.54 -0.22
C LEU A 180 -11.66 -10.13 -0.19
N LYS A 181 -12.64 -9.53 -0.87
CA LYS A 181 -14.02 -10.05 -0.95
C LYS A 181 -14.15 -11.36 -1.73
N SER A 182 -13.21 -11.64 -2.63
CA SER A 182 -13.18 -12.90 -3.39
C SER A 182 -12.73 -14.09 -2.55
N ILE A 183 -12.07 -13.84 -1.42
CA ILE A 183 -11.54 -14.86 -0.53
C ILE A 183 -12.69 -15.40 0.35
N ASN A 184 -12.82 -16.73 0.41
CA ASN A 184 -13.88 -17.39 1.17
C ASN A 184 -13.58 -17.43 2.68
N ASN A 185 -13.40 -16.25 3.28
CA ASN A 185 -13.06 -16.08 4.69
C ASN A 185 -13.83 -14.88 5.27
N SER A 186 -14.71 -15.13 6.25
CA SER A 186 -15.56 -14.09 6.84
C SER A 186 -14.78 -12.98 7.52
N PHE A 187 -13.65 -13.30 8.17
CA PHE A 187 -12.80 -12.31 8.81
C PHE A 187 -12.14 -11.39 7.78
N VAL A 188 -11.61 -11.95 6.69
CA VAL A 188 -11.01 -11.17 5.59
C VAL A 188 -12.05 -10.29 4.92
N ASN A 189 -13.26 -10.81 4.72
CA ASN A 189 -14.36 -10.05 4.15
C ASN A 189 -14.79 -8.88 5.05
N GLU A 190 -14.84 -9.07 6.36
CA GLU A 190 -15.14 -8.00 7.30
C GLU A 190 -14.00 -6.97 7.39
N LEU A 191 -12.75 -7.43 7.35
CA LEU A 191 -11.58 -6.56 7.28
C LEU A 191 -11.63 -5.66 6.04
N ALA A 192 -12.03 -6.20 4.88
CA ALA A 192 -12.23 -5.42 3.66
C ALA A 192 -13.25 -4.30 3.84
N ASP A 193 -14.38 -4.58 4.51
CA ASP A 193 -15.40 -3.56 4.79
C ASP A 193 -14.86 -2.46 5.71
N ILE A 194 -14.18 -2.83 6.80
CA ILE A 194 -13.58 -1.88 7.74
C ILE A 194 -12.56 -0.98 7.05
N ILE A 195 -11.74 -1.53 6.16
CA ILE A 195 -10.74 -0.78 5.42
C ILE A 195 -11.41 0.23 4.47
N VAL A 196 -12.44 -0.19 3.72
CA VAL A 196 -13.19 0.71 2.83
C VAL A 196 -13.88 1.82 3.62
N ASP A 197 -14.57 1.49 4.71
CA ASP A 197 -15.25 2.48 5.56
C ASP A 197 -14.24 3.48 6.14
N THR A 198 -13.10 3.01 6.65
CA THR A 198 -12.04 3.85 7.19
C THR A 198 -11.45 4.76 6.12
N THR A 199 -11.24 4.26 4.91
CA THR A 199 -10.73 5.04 3.79
C THR A 199 -11.73 6.10 3.35
N ASN A 200 -13.01 5.74 3.22
CA ASN A 200 -14.08 6.68 2.89
C ASN A 200 -14.21 7.81 3.92
N ILE A 201 -14.12 7.49 5.23
CA ILE A 201 -14.10 8.49 6.30
C ILE A 201 -12.89 9.44 6.15
N LYS A 202 -11.68 8.90 5.93
CA LYS A 202 -10.48 9.73 5.72
C LYS A 202 -10.59 10.62 4.49
N MET A 203 -11.07 10.09 3.37
CA MET A 203 -11.28 10.81 2.13
C MET A 203 -12.31 11.93 2.30
N PHE A 204 -13.43 11.66 2.97
CA PHE A 204 -14.45 12.64 3.30
C PHE A 204 -13.90 13.78 4.15
N ILE A 205 -13.26 13.46 5.28
CA ILE A 205 -12.67 14.46 6.19
C ILE A 205 -11.68 15.35 5.42
N ARG A 206 -10.76 14.74 4.66
CA ARG A 206 -9.77 15.48 3.85
C ARG A 206 -10.45 16.40 2.83
N ALA A 207 -11.45 15.92 2.10
CA ALA A 207 -12.17 16.72 1.12
C ALA A 207 -12.90 17.92 1.76
N ARG A 208 -13.51 17.72 2.95
CA ARG A 208 -14.15 18.79 3.73
C ARG A 208 -13.15 19.81 4.25
N THR A 209 -12.00 19.36 4.78
CA THR A 209 -10.90 20.26 5.21
C THR A 209 -10.39 21.12 4.06
N LEU A 210 -10.31 20.54 2.84
CA LEU A 210 -9.91 21.24 1.62
C LEU A 210 -11.05 22.02 0.94
N LYS A 211 -12.23 22.12 1.58
CA LYS A 211 -13.42 22.82 1.06
C LYS A 211 -13.84 22.39 -0.36
N LYS A 212 -13.65 21.10 -0.69
CA LYS A 212 -14.06 20.55 -1.99
C LYS A 212 -15.59 20.40 -2.06
N PRO A 213 -16.22 20.56 -3.23
CA PRO A 213 -17.67 20.42 -3.38
C PRO A 213 -18.12 18.97 -3.19
N LEU A 214 -19.41 18.75 -2.86
CA LEU A 214 -19.97 17.41 -2.68
C LEU A 214 -19.86 16.54 -3.94
N SER A 215 -19.89 17.17 -5.12
CA SER A 215 -19.66 16.49 -6.40
C SER A 215 -18.27 15.87 -6.50
N PHE A 216 -17.27 16.46 -5.84
CA PHE A 216 -15.94 15.87 -5.72
C PHE A 216 -15.95 14.69 -4.75
N ILE A 217 -16.61 14.84 -3.59
CA ILE A 217 -16.73 13.76 -2.60
C ILE A 217 -17.38 12.51 -3.23
N ASN A 218 -18.46 12.67 -3.98
CA ASN A 218 -19.13 11.54 -4.64
C ASN A 218 -18.23 10.79 -5.63
N LYS A 219 -17.27 11.48 -6.27
CA LYS A 219 -16.35 10.85 -7.22
C LYS A 219 -15.28 10.01 -6.52
N ILE A 220 -14.91 10.36 -5.30
CA ILE A 220 -13.78 9.74 -4.59
C ILE A 220 -14.20 8.62 -3.64
N LEU A 221 -15.46 8.63 -3.18
CA LEU A 221 -15.96 7.59 -2.30
C LEU A 221 -15.96 6.23 -3.00
N LEU A 222 -15.40 5.25 -2.31
CA LEU A 222 -15.35 3.85 -2.70
C LEU A 222 -16.73 3.21 -2.51
N ASP A 223 -17.04 2.24 -3.37
CA ASP A 223 -18.18 1.33 -3.18
C ASP A 223 -17.84 0.23 -2.18
N GLY A 224 -18.86 -0.31 -1.51
CA GLY A 224 -18.70 -1.32 -0.46
C GLY A 224 -18.64 -0.72 0.95
N GLY A 225 -18.18 -1.54 1.90
CA GLY A 225 -18.20 -1.19 3.32
C GLY A 225 -19.56 -1.40 3.98
N LYS A 226 -19.66 -1.04 5.26
CA LYS A 226 -20.90 -1.10 6.06
C LYS A 226 -21.50 0.29 6.30
N VAL A 227 -20.77 1.36 6.04
CA VAL A 227 -21.26 2.74 6.21
C VAL A 227 -22.05 3.18 4.97
N ASP A 228 -23.31 3.53 5.17
CA ASP A 228 -24.17 4.05 4.11
C ASP A 228 -23.58 5.34 3.51
N LYS A 229 -23.43 5.38 2.18
CA LYS A 229 -22.93 6.55 1.45
C LYS A 229 -23.73 7.82 1.72
N ASN A 230 -25.03 7.71 1.99
CA ASN A 230 -25.91 8.84 2.32
C ASN A 230 -25.44 9.60 3.56
N LEU A 231 -24.75 8.93 4.50
CA LEU A 231 -24.22 9.56 5.70
C LEU A 231 -23.28 10.72 5.38
N TYR A 232 -22.48 10.59 4.31
CA TYR A 232 -21.51 11.60 3.88
C TYR A 232 -22.18 12.81 3.23
N PHE A 233 -23.41 12.67 2.73
CA PHE A 233 -24.14 13.77 2.07
C PHE A 233 -25.16 14.44 2.99
N ASN A 234 -25.73 13.71 3.95
CA ASN A 234 -26.77 14.22 4.85
C ASN A 234 -26.24 15.12 5.97
N ASN A 235 -24.96 15.01 6.33
CA ASN A 235 -24.31 15.84 7.38
C ASN A 235 -23.39 16.92 6.79
N SER A 236 -23.69 17.39 5.56
CA SER A 236 -22.85 18.28 4.77
C SER A 236 -23.12 19.77 4.99
#